data_AF-A0A9X7YNS5-F1
#
_entry.id   AF-A0A9X7YNS5-F1
#
_cell.length_a   1.000
_cell.length_b   1.000
_cell.length_c   1.000
_cell.angle_alpha   90.00
_cell.angle_beta   90.00
_cell.angle_gamma   90.00
#
_symmetry.space_group_name_H-M   'P 1'
#
loop_
_entity.id
_entity.type
_entity.pdbx_description
1 polymer ?
#
loop_
_entity_poly.entity_id
_entity_poly.type
_entity_poly.pdbx_seq_one_letter_code
_entity_poly.pdbx_strand_id
1 'polypeptide(L)'
;MRFITMCLLALLVACGQDQTAGETGAKTTDTAAATEAEFSPADQQEKWKADTAMYLYQTLAKYNFDYAAKHYVSDPDAVLALKDGWSLKADSFRVKAVNDEGVVMGFSAFCYPERDVQIYMVARGQRYYVEFGRTLREDMRQLALQPPQPLRQYCYDFKNQPLQGSIMGTSWHADRVEISSVQFASGPRRSIDIVSSTCSVYPDCKYIDERNGSGFVVGVSSLDFSGTGGNLGNHEYVNIAAPNMQSLNLRSGSYRVTQLDNGKIRLELAVSGEESVELNGAVEFSLPQ
;
A
#
# COMPACT_ATOMS: atom_id res chain seq x y z
N MET A 1 -11.36 -11.40 59.53
CA MET A 1 -10.54 -11.34 58.29
C MET A 1 -11.00 -12.49 57.39
N ARG A 2 -11.61 -12.14 56.24
CA ARG A 2 -11.92 -12.94 55.03
C ARG A 2 -12.61 -14.33 55.22
N PHE A 3 -13.90 -14.51 54.91
CA PHE A 3 -14.50 -14.80 53.57
C PHE A 3 -13.87 -16.06 52.93
N ILE A 4 -14.55 -17.12 52.45
CA ILE A 4 -15.89 -17.30 51.85
C ILE A 4 -16.33 -18.76 52.03
N THR A 5 -17.61 -18.96 52.35
CA THR A 5 -18.32 -20.24 52.41
C THR A 5 -18.60 -20.79 51.01
N MET A 6 -18.29 -22.06 50.82
CA MET A 6 -18.50 -22.86 49.61
C MET A 6 -20.00 -23.11 49.37
N CYS A 7 -20.48 -22.86 48.15
CA CYS A 7 -21.88 -23.07 47.73
C CYS A 7 -22.26 -24.56 47.71
N LEU A 8 -23.47 -24.80 48.22
CA LEU A 8 -24.19 -26.07 48.23
C LEU A 8 -24.97 -26.26 46.90
N LEU A 9 -25.00 -27.53 46.46
CA LEU A 9 -25.98 -28.26 45.65
C LEU A 9 -27.23 -27.52 45.09
N ALA A 10 -27.58 -27.80 43.83
CA ALA A 10 -28.52 -28.90 43.51
C ALA A 10 -28.82 -28.98 42.00
N LEU A 11 -28.69 -30.19 41.43
CA LEU A 11 -29.35 -30.61 40.19
C LEU A 11 -30.83 -30.89 40.47
N LEU A 12 -31.72 -30.56 39.53
CA LEU A 12 -32.92 -31.34 39.23
C LEU A 12 -33.38 -31.09 37.78
N VAL A 13 -33.80 -32.16 37.13
CA VAL A 13 -33.97 -32.35 35.69
C VAL A 13 -35.47 -32.53 35.38
N ALA A 14 -35.88 -31.92 34.25
CA ALA A 14 -36.92 -32.27 33.27
C ALA A 14 -38.42 -32.38 33.62
N CYS A 15 -39.25 -31.68 32.83
CA CYS A 15 -40.06 -32.18 31.70
C CYS A 15 -41.45 -31.52 31.62
N GLY A 16 -41.81 -30.98 30.44
CA GLY A 16 -43.18 -30.57 30.09
C GLY A 16 -43.25 -29.64 28.87
N GLN A 17 -43.63 -30.19 27.71
CA GLN A 17 -44.04 -29.50 26.46
C GLN A 17 -45.35 -28.69 26.71
N ASP A 18 -45.80 -27.68 25.96
CA ASP A 18 -45.80 -27.47 24.51
C ASP A 18 -46.22 -26.00 24.17
N GLN A 19 -45.68 -25.48 23.06
CA GLN A 19 -46.22 -24.51 22.08
C GLN A 19 -46.58 -23.02 22.37
N THR A 20 -45.92 -22.17 21.55
CA THR A 20 -46.28 -20.86 20.94
C THR A 20 -46.10 -19.53 21.69
N ALA A 21 -45.18 -18.70 21.14
CA ALA A 21 -45.30 -17.28 20.76
C ALA A 21 -44.08 -16.41 21.16
N GLY A 22 -43.63 -15.52 20.25
CA GLY A 22 -43.02 -14.24 20.63
C GLY A 22 -41.49 -14.06 20.49
N GLU A 23 -41.13 -13.18 19.55
CA GLU A 23 -40.13 -12.09 19.62
C GLU A 23 -38.78 -12.30 20.34
N THR A 24 -37.69 -11.99 19.61
CA THR A 24 -36.63 -10.99 19.93
C THR A 24 -35.43 -11.29 19.01
N GLY A 25 -35.00 -10.40 18.11
CA GLY A 25 -34.48 -9.09 18.47
C GLY A 25 -32.98 -9.15 18.80
N ALA A 26 -32.17 -9.90 18.05
CA ALA A 26 -30.71 -9.82 18.17
C ALA A 26 -30.19 -8.71 17.25
N LYS A 27 -30.20 -7.51 17.83
CA LYS A 27 -29.58 -6.28 17.36
C LYS A 27 -28.11 -6.57 17.00
N THR A 28 -27.81 -6.65 15.71
CA THR A 28 -26.45 -6.44 15.23
C THR A 28 -26.07 -5.02 15.64
N THR A 29 -25.24 -4.91 16.67
CA THR A 29 -24.47 -3.70 16.93
C THR A 29 -23.54 -3.51 15.74
N ASP A 30 -24.03 -2.78 14.74
CA ASP A 30 -23.21 -1.95 13.88
C ASP A 30 -22.30 -1.14 14.81
N THR A 31 -21.04 -1.53 14.86
CA THR A 31 -19.99 -0.62 15.31
C THR A 31 -19.93 0.47 14.27
N ALA A 32 -20.76 1.49 14.44
CA ALA A 32 -20.70 2.72 13.69
C ALA A 32 -19.25 3.19 13.70
N ALA A 33 -18.65 3.26 12.51
CA ALA A 33 -17.44 4.03 12.33
C ALA A 33 -17.75 5.41 12.91
N ALA A 34 -17.01 5.81 13.95
CA ALA A 34 -17.05 7.17 14.43
C ALA A 34 -16.67 8.05 13.23
N THR A 35 -17.65 8.69 12.61
CA THR A 35 -17.42 9.75 11.65
C THR A 35 -16.67 10.81 12.42
N GLU A 36 -15.34 10.86 12.26
CA GLU A 36 -14.57 12.03 12.70
C GLU A 36 -15.29 13.26 12.14
N ALA A 37 -15.65 14.19 13.02
CA ALA A 37 -16.39 15.38 12.62
C ALA A 37 -15.61 16.10 11.52
N GLU A 38 -16.31 16.45 10.44
CA GLU A 38 -15.73 17.24 9.36
C GLU A 38 -15.18 18.56 9.93
N PHE A 39 -13.95 18.90 9.56
CA PHE A 39 -13.31 20.11 10.07
C PHE A 39 -14.14 21.35 9.71
N SER A 40 -14.40 22.20 10.71
CA SER A 40 -15.07 23.48 10.54
C SER A 40 -14.17 24.59 11.10
N PRO A 41 -13.75 25.58 10.30
CA PRO A 41 -12.86 26.63 10.75
C PRO A 41 -13.56 27.56 11.75
N ALA A 42 -12.89 27.90 12.85
CA ALA A 42 -13.41 28.81 13.86
C ALA A 42 -13.41 30.27 13.39
N ASP A 43 -12.48 30.64 12.51
CA ASP A 43 -12.37 31.99 11.97
C ASP A 43 -11.81 32.03 10.54
N GLN A 44 -11.68 33.26 10.00
CA GLN A 44 -11.20 33.51 8.65
C GLN A 44 -9.72 33.12 8.47
N GLN A 45 -8.89 33.23 9.51
CA GLN A 45 -7.48 32.86 9.44
C GLN A 45 -7.33 31.33 9.39
N GLU A 46 -8.08 30.60 10.20
CA GLU A 46 -8.11 29.14 10.15
C GLU A 46 -8.59 28.65 8.78
N LYS A 47 -9.64 29.29 8.24
CA LYS A 47 -10.11 29.01 6.89
C LYS A 47 -9.00 29.21 5.85
N TRP A 48 -8.26 30.32 5.91
CA TRP A 48 -7.17 30.57 4.97
C TRP A 48 -6.02 29.58 5.10
N LYS A 49 -5.63 29.19 6.32
CA LYS A 49 -4.63 28.15 6.55
C LYS A 49 -5.08 26.82 5.93
N ALA A 50 -6.29 26.37 6.27
CA ALA A 50 -6.88 25.13 5.77
C ALA A 50 -6.98 25.12 4.23
N ASP A 51 -7.52 26.19 3.64
CA ASP A 51 -7.67 26.32 2.18
C ASP A 51 -6.31 26.28 1.47
N THR A 52 -5.30 27.01 1.96
CA THR A 52 -3.95 27.00 1.36
C THR A 52 -3.33 25.60 1.38
N ALA A 53 -3.40 24.89 2.51
CA ALA A 53 -2.86 23.53 2.62
C ALA A 53 -3.60 22.57 1.69
N MET A 54 -4.94 22.63 1.66
CA MET A 54 -5.77 21.83 0.76
C MET A 54 -5.43 22.09 -0.71
N TYR A 55 -5.35 23.35 -1.14
CA TYR A 55 -5.04 23.70 -2.53
C TYR A 55 -3.63 23.31 -2.95
N LEU A 56 -2.64 23.36 -2.04
CA LEU A 56 -1.30 22.85 -2.29
C LEU A 56 -1.37 21.37 -2.69
N TYR A 57 -1.95 20.51 -1.85
CA TYR A 57 -1.98 19.07 -2.12
C TYR A 57 -2.88 18.70 -3.31
N GLN A 58 -3.99 19.40 -3.54
CA GLN A 58 -4.79 19.24 -4.77
C GLN A 58 -4.00 19.59 -6.03
N THR A 59 -3.11 20.60 -5.95
CA THR A 59 -2.26 21.01 -7.07
C THR A 59 -1.14 19.99 -7.31
N LEU A 60 -0.50 19.52 -6.24
CA LEU A 60 0.55 18.50 -6.31
C LEU A 60 0.02 17.15 -6.81
N ALA A 61 -1.20 16.74 -6.41
CA ALA A 61 -1.86 15.54 -6.91
C ALA A 61 -2.14 15.59 -8.42
N LYS A 62 -2.15 16.79 -9.02
CA LYS A 62 -2.28 17.02 -10.47
C LYS A 62 -0.93 17.25 -11.16
N TYR A 63 0.18 16.94 -10.50
CA TYR A 63 1.55 17.11 -11.00
C TYR A 63 1.89 18.56 -11.40
N ASN A 64 1.20 19.56 -10.84
CA ASN A 64 1.41 20.97 -11.19
C ASN A 64 2.37 21.67 -10.22
N PHE A 65 3.60 21.18 -10.17
CA PHE A 65 4.64 21.64 -9.23
C PHE A 65 4.99 23.12 -9.39
N ASP A 66 5.07 23.62 -10.63
CA ASP A 66 5.41 25.02 -10.89
C ASP A 66 4.35 25.99 -10.33
N TYR A 67 3.07 25.64 -10.48
CA TYR A 67 1.99 26.43 -9.90
C TYR A 67 2.00 26.35 -8.37
N ALA A 68 2.22 25.17 -7.80
CA ALA A 68 2.32 24.99 -6.36
C ALA A 68 3.45 25.83 -5.75
N ALA A 69 4.64 25.77 -6.36
CA ALA A 69 5.83 26.52 -5.96
C ALA A 69 5.58 28.03 -5.95
N LYS A 70 4.85 28.54 -6.95
CA LYS A 70 4.58 29.98 -7.09
C LYS A 70 3.51 30.49 -6.12
N HIS A 71 2.51 29.68 -5.78
CA HIS A 71 1.28 30.17 -5.17
C HIS A 71 1.06 29.77 -3.71
N TYR A 72 1.58 28.63 -3.25
CA TYR A 72 1.17 28.06 -1.96
C TYR A 72 2.29 27.88 -0.95
N VAL A 73 3.55 27.94 -1.38
CA VAL A 73 4.71 27.66 -0.51
C VAL A 73 5.58 28.90 -0.30
N SER A 74 6.33 28.87 0.80
CA SER A 74 7.24 29.95 1.19
C SER A 74 8.68 29.75 0.65
N ASP A 75 8.96 28.52 0.24
CA ASP A 75 10.24 27.94 -0.18
C ASP A 75 10.06 27.16 -1.51
N PRO A 76 9.92 27.85 -2.65
CA PRO A 76 9.57 27.25 -3.94
C PRO A 76 10.55 26.16 -4.39
N ASP A 77 11.85 26.34 -4.13
CA ASP A 77 12.89 25.40 -4.54
C ASP A 77 12.68 24.00 -3.95
N ALA A 78 12.09 23.90 -2.75
CA ALA A 78 11.79 22.62 -2.11
C ALA A 78 10.71 21.83 -2.86
N VAL A 79 9.73 22.51 -3.46
CA VAL A 79 8.70 21.88 -4.29
C VAL A 79 9.27 21.51 -5.66
N LEU A 80 10.03 22.43 -6.27
CA LEU A 80 10.60 22.22 -7.60
C LEU A 80 11.62 21.08 -7.63
N ALA A 81 12.38 20.87 -6.55
CA ALA A 81 13.31 19.76 -6.41
C ALA A 81 12.64 18.36 -6.49
N LEU A 82 11.32 18.28 -6.31
CA LEU A 82 10.54 17.04 -6.33
C LEU A 82 9.81 16.78 -7.66
N LYS A 83 9.89 17.72 -8.60
CA LYS A 83 9.15 17.69 -9.87
C LYS A 83 9.38 16.39 -10.66
N ASP A 84 10.61 15.88 -10.63
CA ASP A 84 11.06 14.77 -11.47
C ASP A 84 11.13 13.42 -10.72
N GLY A 85 10.14 13.09 -9.90
CA GLY A 85 10.07 11.76 -9.29
C GLY A 85 9.27 11.62 -8.02
N TRP A 86 8.70 12.71 -7.49
CA TRP A 86 7.79 12.60 -6.35
C TRP A 86 6.33 12.49 -6.81
N SER A 87 5.58 11.65 -6.12
CA SER A 87 4.13 11.57 -6.24
C SER A 87 3.50 11.52 -4.85
N LEU A 88 2.30 12.09 -4.73
CA LEU A 88 1.54 12.00 -3.50
C LEU A 88 1.01 10.57 -3.35
N LYS A 89 1.56 9.82 -2.40
CA LYS A 89 1.12 8.45 -2.07
C LYS A 89 -0.04 8.48 -1.07
N ALA A 90 -1.20 8.99 -1.50
CA ALA A 90 -2.44 8.98 -0.72
C ALA A 90 -3.64 8.91 -1.67
N ASP A 91 -4.67 8.15 -1.28
CA ASP A 91 -5.92 8.05 -2.03
C ASP A 91 -6.84 9.24 -1.76
N SER A 92 -6.77 9.78 -0.54
CA SER A 92 -7.49 10.99 -0.16
C SER A 92 -6.78 11.74 0.96
N PHE A 93 -7.10 13.02 1.11
CA PHE A 93 -6.58 13.85 2.17
C PHE A 93 -7.62 14.85 2.66
N ARG A 94 -7.58 15.18 3.96
CA ARG A 94 -8.50 16.12 4.60
C ARG A 94 -7.81 16.98 5.64
N VAL A 95 -8.36 18.15 5.92
CA VAL A 95 -7.95 18.95 7.08
C VAL A 95 -8.61 18.35 8.32
N LYS A 96 -7.84 18.15 9.39
CA LYS A 96 -8.33 17.66 10.68
C LYS A 96 -8.36 18.76 11.73
N ALA A 97 -7.34 19.60 11.76
CA ALA A 97 -7.24 20.70 12.72
C ALA A 97 -6.36 21.83 12.17
N VAL A 98 -6.52 23.01 12.77
CA VAL A 98 -5.63 24.16 12.58
C VAL A 98 -5.01 24.49 13.94
N ASN A 99 -3.74 24.87 13.93
CA ASN A 99 -3.01 25.28 15.13
C ASN A 99 -2.08 26.46 14.82
N ASP A 100 -1.30 26.88 15.82
CA ASP A 100 -0.38 28.00 15.68
C ASP A 100 0.72 27.73 14.64
N GLU A 101 1.15 26.48 14.48
CA GLU A 101 2.19 26.08 13.53
C GLU A 101 1.68 25.94 12.08
N GLY A 102 0.37 25.77 11.88
CA GLY A 102 -0.24 25.63 10.56
C GLY A 102 -1.48 24.73 10.60
N VAL A 103 -1.46 23.64 9.84
CA VAL A 103 -2.61 22.75 9.64
C VAL A 103 -2.22 21.30 9.88
N VAL A 104 -3.03 20.55 10.62
CA VAL A 104 -2.92 19.09 10.66
C VAL A 104 -3.80 18.50 9.56
N MET A 105 -3.17 17.82 8.61
CA MET A 105 -3.86 17.12 7.52
C MET A 105 -3.81 15.61 7.73
N GLY A 106 -4.94 14.94 7.53
CA GLY A 106 -5.03 13.49 7.46
C GLY A 106 -4.84 13.02 6.03
N PHE A 107 -3.95 12.05 5.82
CA PHE A 107 -3.72 11.39 4.54
C PHE A 107 -4.13 9.92 4.67
N SER A 108 -5.14 9.54 3.89
CA SER A 108 -5.64 8.17 3.85
C SER A 108 -5.00 7.43 2.68
N ALA A 109 -4.55 6.22 2.95
CA ALA A 109 -4.06 5.28 1.94
C ALA A 109 -4.73 3.92 2.16
N PHE A 110 -5.06 3.24 1.08
CA PHE A 110 -5.77 1.97 1.10
C PHE A 110 -5.02 0.97 1.97
N CYS A 111 -5.74 0.38 2.92
CA CYS A 111 -5.23 -0.62 3.84
C CYS A 111 -4.12 -0.13 4.80
N TYR A 112 -3.99 1.19 4.99
CA TYR A 112 -3.15 1.78 6.04
C TYR A 112 -4.01 2.68 6.93
N PRO A 113 -3.66 2.83 8.22
CA PRO A 113 -4.30 3.84 9.05
C PRO A 113 -4.11 5.23 8.42
N GLU A 114 -5.09 6.10 8.61
CA GLU A 114 -4.91 7.50 8.23
C GLU A 114 -3.71 8.09 8.98
N ARG A 115 -2.91 8.84 8.25
CA ARG A 115 -1.69 9.45 8.74
C ARG A 115 -1.88 10.95 8.93
N ASP A 116 -1.67 11.40 10.14
CA ASP A 116 -1.73 12.82 10.48
C ASP A 116 -0.38 13.49 10.20
N VAL A 117 -0.39 14.57 9.44
CA VAL A 117 0.80 15.32 9.02
C VAL A 117 0.62 16.78 9.42
N GLN A 118 1.57 17.28 10.20
CA GLN A 118 1.66 18.71 10.48
C GLN A 118 2.21 19.43 9.24
N ILE A 119 1.38 20.27 8.64
CA ILE A 119 1.73 21.20 7.58
C ILE A 119 2.15 22.51 8.24
N TYR A 120 3.45 22.81 8.17
CA TYR A 120 3.99 24.03 8.74
C TYR A 120 3.71 25.21 7.83
N MET A 121 3.29 26.34 8.41
CA MET A 121 2.94 27.52 7.65
C MET A 121 3.54 28.78 8.24
N VAL A 122 3.85 29.74 7.37
CA VAL A 122 4.33 31.07 7.73
C VAL A 122 3.40 32.14 7.17
N ALA A 123 3.10 33.15 7.99
CA ALA A 123 2.34 34.31 7.55
C ALA A 123 3.26 35.28 6.78
N ARG A 124 2.82 35.76 5.61
CA ARG A 124 3.44 36.85 4.87
C ARG A 124 2.36 37.85 4.46
N GLY A 125 2.27 38.95 5.20
CA GLY A 125 1.18 39.92 5.05
C GLY A 125 -0.16 39.29 5.46
N GLN A 126 -1.16 39.36 4.57
CA GLN A 126 -2.51 38.81 4.80
C GLN A 126 -2.67 37.35 4.34
N ARG A 127 -1.57 36.68 3.95
CA ARG A 127 -1.59 35.32 3.39
C ARG A 127 -0.71 34.38 4.19
N TYR A 128 -1.08 33.11 4.19
CA TYR A 128 -0.28 32.01 4.73
C TYR A 128 0.34 31.22 3.60
N TYR A 129 1.57 30.77 3.81
CA TYR A 129 2.34 29.96 2.87
C TYR A 129 2.88 28.75 3.59
N VAL A 130 2.88 27.59 2.94
CA VAL A 130 3.42 26.35 3.50
C VAL A 130 4.96 26.39 3.50
N GLU A 131 5.59 26.03 4.61
CA GLU A 131 7.02 25.71 4.70
C GLU A 131 7.21 24.26 4.24
N PHE A 132 7.29 24.04 2.93
CA PHE A 132 7.18 22.71 2.34
C PHE A 132 8.39 21.83 2.68
N GLY A 133 9.60 22.39 2.64
CA GLY A 133 10.82 21.69 3.01
C GLY A 133 10.89 21.33 4.50
N ARG A 134 10.26 22.10 5.39
CA ARG A 134 10.12 21.74 6.80
C ARG A 134 9.09 20.63 6.98
N THR A 135 7.92 20.80 6.36
CA THR A 135 6.82 19.82 6.36
C THR A 135 7.31 18.46 5.88
N LEU A 136 7.95 18.39 4.71
CA LEU A 136 8.47 17.14 4.16
C LEU A 136 9.54 16.50 5.05
N ARG A 137 10.45 17.30 5.62
CA ARG A 137 11.53 16.78 6.47
C ARG A 137 11.00 16.17 7.77
N GLU A 138 10.08 16.86 8.43
CA GLU A 138 9.44 16.35 9.64
C GLU A 138 8.59 15.13 9.33
N ASP A 139 7.89 15.14 8.20
CA ASP A 139 7.15 13.97 7.74
C ASP A 139 8.06 12.75 7.55
N MET A 140 9.13 12.88 6.77
CA MET A 140 10.09 11.81 6.55
C MET A 140 10.72 11.32 7.87
N ARG A 141 10.97 12.23 8.81
CA ARG A 141 11.46 11.87 10.15
C ARG A 141 10.44 11.03 10.91
N GLN A 142 9.16 11.39 10.87
CA GLN A 142 8.09 10.62 11.51
C GLN A 142 7.94 9.23 10.87
N LEU A 143 7.96 9.14 9.54
CA LEU A 143 7.91 7.86 8.82
C LEU A 143 9.09 6.95 9.14
N ALA A 144 10.28 7.52 9.39
CA ALA A 144 11.45 6.74 9.81
C ALA A 144 11.33 6.22 11.24
N LEU A 145 10.70 6.98 12.14
CA LEU A 145 10.51 6.58 13.53
C LEU A 145 9.34 5.62 13.72
N GLN A 146 8.27 5.81 12.94
CA GLN A 146 7.03 5.05 13.01
C GLN A 146 6.59 4.69 11.58
N PRO A 147 7.17 3.63 11.00
CA PRO A 147 6.77 3.17 9.68
C PRO A 147 5.31 2.72 9.72
N PRO A 148 4.47 3.18 8.78
CA PRO A 148 3.05 2.81 8.76
C PRO A 148 2.92 1.31 8.60
N GLN A 149 2.10 0.69 9.46
CA GLN A 149 1.79 -0.73 9.38
C GLN A 149 0.47 -0.92 8.63
N PRO A 150 0.38 -1.93 7.76
CA PRO A 150 -0.87 -2.23 7.09
C PRO A 150 -1.92 -2.70 8.10
N LEU A 151 -3.18 -2.38 7.85
CA LEU A 151 -4.32 -2.77 8.69
C LEU A 151 -4.65 -4.26 8.60
N ARG A 152 -4.12 -4.94 7.58
CA ARG A 152 -4.36 -6.37 7.29
C ARG A 152 -3.08 -6.98 6.73
N GLN A 153 -2.90 -8.29 6.96
CA GLN A 153 -1.77 -9.03 6.39
C GLN A 153 -1.77 -8.98 4.85
N TYR A 154 -2.94 -9.08 4.24
CA TYR A 154 -3.14 -8.96 2.80
C TYR A 154 -4.18 -7.88 2.54
N CYS A 155 -3.78 -6.84 1.82
CA CYS A 155 -4.63 -5.73 1.43
C CYS A 155 -5.39 -6.01 0.13
N TYR A 156 -4.86 -6.90 -0.72
CA TYR A 156 -5.42 -7.21 -2.03
C TYR A 156 -5.88 -8.66 -2.10
N ASP A 157 -7.03 -8.88 -2.73
CA ASP A 157 -7.63 -10.20 -2.84
C ASP A 157 -6.92 -11.06 -3.90
N PHE A 158 -6.69 -12.32 -3.55
CA PHE A 158 -6.11 -13.32 -4.46
C PHE A 158 -7.22 -14.05 -5.21
N LYS A 159 -7.13 -14.08 -6.53
CA LYS A 159 -7.99 -14.91 -7.39
C LYS A 159 -7.37 -16.29 -7.52
N ASN A 160 -8.19 -17.32 -7.36
CA ASN A 160 -7.77 -18.70 -7.56
C ASN A 160 -7.73 -19.04 -9.06
N GLN A 161 -6.68 -18.58 -9.74
CA GLN A 161 -6.43 -18.78 -11.16
C GLN A 161 -4.91 -18.79 -11.43
N PRO A 162 -4.44 -19.27 -12.60
CA PRO A 162 -3.05 -19.06 -13.02
C PRO A 162 -2.69 -17.56 -13.02
N LEU A 163 -1.46 -17.23 -12.64
CA LEU A 163 -1.00 -15.85 -12.60
C LEU A 163 -1.06 -15.22 -13.98
N GLN A 164 -1.85 -14.15 -14.10
CA GLN A 164 -2.06 -13.42 -15.35
C GLN A 164 -2.54 -11.99 -15.08
N GLY A 165 -2.62 -11.18 -16.12
CA GLY A 165 -3.18 -9.84 -16.07
C GLY A 165 -2.76 -8.98 -17.25
N SER A 166 -2.43 -7.72 -16.98
CA SER A 166 -2.02 -6.73 -17.97
C SER A 166 -0.78 -5.99 -17.49
N ILE A 167 0.21 -5.85 -18.37
CA ILE A 167 1.40 -5.03 -18.13
C ILE A 167 1.41 -3.96 -19.21
N MET A 168 1.27 -2.69 -18.82
CA MET A 168 1.26 -1.54 -19.74
C MET A 168 0.22 -1.69 -20.87
N GLY A 169 -0.96 -2.21 -20.53
CA GLY A 169 -2.05 -2.45 -21.48
C GLY A 169 -1.92 -3.71 -22.33
N THR A 170 -0.82 -4.46 -22.21
CA THR A 170 -0.62 -5.73 -22.92
C THR A 170 -1.02 -6.91 -22.05
N SER A 171 -1.88 -7.79 -22.58
CA SER A 171 -2.25 -9.03 -21.89
C SER A 171 -1.01 -9.87 -21.59
N TRP A 172 -0.91 -10.33 -20.35
CA TRP A 172 0.25 -11.09 -19.86
C TRP A 172 -0.21 -12.32 -19.08
N HIS A 173 0.42 -13.46 -19.34
CA HIS A 173 0.12 -14.73 -18.68
C HIS A 173 1.43 -15.40 -18.29
N ALA A 174 1.51 -15.90 -17.06
CA ALA A 174 2.63 -16.71 -16.62
C ALA A 174 2.65 -18.04 -17.37
N ASP A 175 3.84 -18.49 -17.74
CA ASP A 175 4.09 -19.80 -18.36
C ASP A 175 4.95 -20.68 -17.46
N ARG A 176 6.12 -20.15 -17.05
CA ARG A 176 7.06 -20.87 -16.19
C ARG A 176 7.80 -19.92 -15.25
N VAL A 177 8.46 -20.50 -14.25
CA VAL A 177 9.34 -19.79 -13.31
C VAL A 177 10.78 -20.19 -13.60
N GLU A 178 11.61 -19.20 -13.89
CA GLU A 178 13.04 -19.35 -14.14
C GLU A 178 13.82 -18.91 -12.90
N ILE A 179 14.72 -19.77 -12.43
CA ILE A 179 15.54 -19.49 -11.26
C ILE A 179 17.00 -19.53 -11.70
N SER A 180 17.67 -18.40 -11.55
CA SER A 180 19.09 -18.27 -11.83
C SER A 180 19.84 -17.80 -10.59
N SER A 181 21.14 -18.06 -10.54
CA SER A 181 22.01 -17.56 -9.49
C SER A 181 23.23 -16.95 -10.14
N VAL A 182 23.52 -15.70 -9.80
CA VAL A 182 24.71 -14.99 -10.28
C VAL A 182 25.67 -14.82 -9.11
N GLN A 183 26.91 -15.25 -9.28
CA GLN A 183 27.93 -15.10 -8.27
C GLN A 183 28.45 -13.66 -8.27
N PHE A 184 28.31 -12.98 -7.14
CA PHE A 184 28.96 -11.70 -6.87
C PHE A 184 30.06 -11.87 -5.83
N ALA A 185 30.94 -10.86 -5.70
CA ALA A 185 31.94 -10.82 -4.63
C ALA A 185 31.30 -10.81 -3.23
N SER A 186 30.08 -10.29 -3.10
CA SER A 186 29.28 -10.30 -1.87
C SER A 186 28.50 -11.59 -1.63
N GLY A 187 28.63 -12.59 -2.50
CA GLY A 187 27.91 -13.86 -2.44
C GLY A 187 26.99 -14.09 -3.64
N PRO A 188 26.41 -15.30 -3.76
CA PRO A 188 25.45 -15.60 -4.80
C PRO A 188 24.18 -14.77 -4.59
N ARG A 189 23.69 -14.13 -5.66
CA ARG A 189 22.36 -13.53 -5.68
C ARG A 189 21.46 -14.39 -6.56
N ARG A 190 20.38 -14.87 -5.95
CA ARG A 190 19.34 -15.64 -6.63
C ARG A 190 18.38 -14.69 -7.33
N SER A 191 18.07 -14.95 -8.59
CA SER A 191 16.97 -14.34 -9.33
C SER A 191 15.86 -15.36 -9.48
N ILE A 192 14.62 -14.96 -9.22
CA ILE A 192 13.42 -15.75 -9.45
C ILE A 192 12.53 -14.90 -10.34
N ASP A 193 12.37 -15.34 -11.58
CA ASP A 193 11.69 -14.62 -12.64
C ASP A 193 10.50 -15.44 -13.15
N ILE A 194 9.32 -14.86 -13.19
CA ILE A 194 8.14 -15.45 -13.80
C ILE A 194 8.09 -14.94 -15.24
N VAL A 195 8.16 -15.89 -16.18
CA VAL A 195 8.23 -15.57 -17.61
C VAL A 195 6.92 -15.93 -18.29
N SER A 196 6.55 -15.15 -19.29
CA SER A 196 5.40 -15.44 -20.16
C SER A 196 5.77 -16.44 -21.24
N SER A 197 4.75 -17.08 -21.82
CA SER A 197 4.89 -17.97 -22.99
C SER A 197 5.39 -17.23 -24.23
N THR A 198 5.29 -15.90 -24.22
CA THR A 198 5.77 -15.02 -25.29
C THR A 198 7.28 -14.75 -25.21
N CYS A 199 7.94 -15.09 -24.09
CA CYS A 199 9.40 -15.13 -23.96
C CYS A 199 9.91 -16.49 -24.46
N SER A 200 10.42 -16.50 -25.70
CA SER A 200 10.88 -17.72 -26.36
C SER A 200 12.26 -18.16 -25.86
N VAL A 201 13.15 -17.21 -25.55
CA VAL A 201 14.50 -17.49 -25.04
C VAL A 201 14.77 -16.66 -23.78
N TYR A 202 14.93 -17.34 -22.63
CA TYR A 202 15.35 -16.73 -21.38
C TYR A 202 16.87 -16.90 -21.19
N PRO A 203 17.63 -15.88 -20.72
CA PRO A 203 17.16 -14.57 -20.24
C PRO A 203 17.10 -13.48 -21.33
N ASP A 204 17.27 -13.82 -22.62
CA ASP A 204 17.38 -12.84 -23.70
C ASP A 204 16.15 -11.92 -23.78
N CYS A 205 14.95 -12.44 -23.56
CA CYS A 205 13.70 -11.65 -23.55
C CYS A 205 13.64 -10.54 -22.49
N LYS A 206 14.56 -10.54 -21.51
CA LYS A 206 14.72 -9.45 -20.52
C LYS A 206 15.53 -8.27 -21.06
N TYR A 207 16.39 -8.51 -22.05
CA TYR A 207 17.42 -7.56 -22.49
C TYR A 207 17.37 -7.23 -23.98
N ILE A 208 16.77 -8.09 -24.80
CA ILE A 208 16.76 -8.01 -26.26
C ILE A 208 15.31 -8.07 -26.74
N ASP A 209 14.93 -7.14 -27.62
CA ASP A 209 13.62 -7.16 -28.27
C ASP A 209 13.43 -8.45 -29.07
N GLU A 210 12.48 -9.31 -28.68
CA GLU A 210 12.04 -10.41 -29.54
C GLU A 210 11.12 -9.86 -30.65
N ARG A 211 11.10 -10.50 -31.84
CA ARG A 211 10.35 -10.03 -33.02
C ARG A 211 8.84 -9.86 -32.81
N ASN A 212 8.30 -10.47 -31.77
CA ASN A 212 6.90 -10.43 -31.35
C ASN A 212 6.61 -9.35 -30.30
N GLY A 213 7.60 -8.54 -29.91
CA GLY A 213 7.43 -7.44 -28.95
C GLY A 213 7.26 -7.91 -27.51
N SER A 214 7.70 -9.13 -27.19
CA SER A 214 7.54 -9.76 -25.88
C SER A 214 8.88 -10.18 -25.30
N GLY A 215 9.05 -10.29 -23.98
CA GLY A 215 8.02 -10.38 -22.96
C GLY A 215 8.48 -9.73 -21.68
N PHE A 216 7.55 -8.98 -21.09
CA PHE A 216 7.69 -8.54 -19.71
C PHE A 216 8.01 -9.75 -18.82
N VAL A 217 9.09 -9.64 -18.07
CA VAL A 217 9.50 -10.61 -17.05
C VAL A 217 9.12 -10.04 -15.69
N VAL A 218 8.46 -10.86 -14.89
CA VAL A 218 8.03 -10.49 -13.53
C VAL A 218 9.02 -11.09 -12.53
N GLY A 219 9.95 -10.27 -12.05
CA GLY A 219 10.92 -10.64 -11.03
C GLY A 219 10.32 -10.61 -9.63
N VAL A 220 10.50 -11.70 -8.88
CA VAL A 220 9.96 -11.89 -7.51
C VAL A 220 11.04 -12.18 -6.47
N SER A 221 12.31 -11.93 -6.83
CA SER A 221 13.48 -12.20 -5.99
C SER A 221 13.52 -11.43 -4.67
N SER A 222 12.76 -10.33 -4.55
CA SER A 222 12.68 -9.51 -3.34
C SER A 222 11.60 -9.98 -2.36
N LEU A 223 10.84 -11.02 -2.68
CA LEU A 223 9.82 -11.57 -1.80
C LEU A 223 10.44 -12.55 -0.79
N ASP A 224 9.88 -12.61 0.41
CA ASP A 224 10.22 -13.63 1.40
C ASP A 224 9.42 -14.91 1.15
N PHE A 225 10.10 -15.96 0.71
CA PHE A 225 9.51 -17.28 0.47
C PHE A 225 9.55 -18.22 1.68
N SER A 226 10.13 -17.79 2.81
CA SER A 226 10.19 -18.58 4.04
C SER A 226 8.95 -18.42 4.93
N GLY A 227 8.28 -17.27 4.83
CA GLY A 227 7.05 -16.97 5.56
C GLY A 227 5.76 -17.29 4.78
N THR A 228 4.67 -16.65 5.22
CA THR A 228 3.34 -16.74 4.58
C THR A 228 3.06 -15.62 3.58
N GLY A 229 4.01 -14.70 3.41
CA GLY A 229 3.85 -13.46 2.63
C GLY A 229 3.09 -12.36 3.37
N GLY A 230 2.83 -11.27 2.66
CA GLY A 230 2.21 -10.05 3.17
C GLY A 230 1.95 -9.01 2.08
N ASN A 231 2.07 -7.73 2.41
CA ASN A 231 1.92 -6.64 1.46
C ASN A 231 3.26 -6.28 0.81
N LEU A 232 3.21 -5.84 -0.45
CA LEU A 232 4.35 -5.24 -1.11
C LEU A 232 4.66 -3.87 -0.48
N GLY A 233 5.91 -3.43 -0.59
CA GLY A 233 6.41 -2.21 0.01
C GLY A 233 7.87 -1.93 -0.36
N ASN A 234 8.62 -1.37 0.58
CA ASN A 234 10.00 -0.98 0.33
C ASN A 234 10.96 -2.19 0.27
N HIS A 235 10.70 -3.23 1.05
CA HIS A 235 11.55 -4.42 1.16
C HIS A 235 11.06 -5.53 0.25
N GLU A 236 9.79 -5.89 0.32
CA GLU A 236 9.15 -6.88 -0.55
C GLU A 236 8.49 -6.18 -1.73
N TYR A 237 8.99 -6.40 -2.94
CA TYR A 237 8.43 -5.78 -4.14
C TYR A 237 8.52 -6.72 -5.34
N VAL A 238 7.68 -6.46 -6.33
CA VAL A 238 7.72 -7.16 -7.61
C VAL A 238 8.44 -6.26 -8.61
N ASN A 239 9.33 -6.82 -9.41
CA ASN A 239 9.99 -6.07 -10.48
C ASN A 239 9.43 -6.46 -11.84
N ILE A 240 9.18 -5.48 -12.71
CA ILE A 240 8.92 -5.70 -14.13
C ILE A 240 10.17 -5.31 -14.90
N ALA A 241 10.64 -6.20 -15.76
CA ALA A 241 11.73 -5.95 -16.69
C ALA A 241 11.29 -6.27 -18.12
N ALA A 242 11.69 -5.42 -19.07
CA ALA A 242 11.60 -5.70 -20.49
C ALA A 242 12.70 -4.93 -21.23
N PRO A 243 13.00 -5.28 -22.49
CA PRO A 243 13.97 -4.55 -23.30
C PRO A 243 13.59 -3.06 -23.40
N ASN A 244 14.60 -2.20 -23.43
CA ASN A 244 14.46 -0.74 -23.55
C ASN A 244 13.61 -0.04 -22.47
N MET A 245 13.30 -0.73 -21.36
CA MET A 245 12.56 -0.17 -20.24
C MET A 245 13.42 -0.19 -18.98
N GLN A 246 13.40 0.90 -18.23
CA GLN A 246 13.95 0.90 -16.88
C GLN A 246 13.09 -0.01 -15.99
N SER A 247 13.72 -0.92 -15.24
CA SER A 247 13.04 -1.82 -14.30
C SER A 247 12.01 -1.06 -13.45
N LEU A 248 10.76 -1.50 -13.49
CA LEU A 248 9.68 -0.96 -12.66
C LEU A 248 9.57 -1.78 -11.38
N ASN A 249 9.69 -1.15 -10.22
CA ASN A 249 9.53 -1.81 -8.93
C ASN A 249 8.13 -1.51 -8.40
N LEU A 250 7.25 -2.50 -8.47
CA LEU A 250 5.87 -2.42 -8.01
C LEU A 250 5.81 -2.70 -6.51
N ARG A 251 5.29 -1.73 -5.77
CA ARG A 251 5.23 -1.73 -4.30
C ARG A 251 3.80 -1.79 -3.78
N SER A 252 2.81 -1.79 -4.66
CA SER A 252 1.38 -1.79 -4.35
C SER A 252 0.78 -3.14 -4.74
N GLY A 253 0.56 -3.97 -3.74
CA GLY A 253 -0.01 -5.30 -3.92
C GLY A 253 0.13 -6.16 -2.67
N SER A 254 -0.30 -7.40 -2.78
CA SER A 254 -0.08 -8.44 -1.79
C SER A 254 0.50 -9.67 -2.45
N TYR A 255 1.25 -10.46 -1.69
CA TYR A 255 1.69 -11.78 -2.08
C TYR A 255 1.43 -12.78 -0.96
N ARG A 256 1.08 -14.01 -1.30
CA ARG A 256 0.91 -15.11 -0.36
C ARG A 256 1.78 -16.28 -0.79
N VAL A 257 2.44 -16.86 0.20
CA VAL A 257 3.31 -18.01 0.02
C VAL A 257 2.68 -19.19 0.74
N THR A 258 2.44 -20.28 0.01
CA THR A 258 1.97 -21.54 0.58
C THR A 258 2.98 -22.62 0.26
N GLN A 259 3.50 -23.28 1.30
CA GLN A 259 4.35 -24.46 1.13
C GLN A 259 3.46 -25.66 0.78
N LEU A 260 3.77 -26.33 -0.31
CA LEU A 260 3.05 -27.52 -0.78
C LEU A 260 3.81 -28.79 -0.40
N ASP A 261 3.07 -29.90 -0.28
CA ASP A 261 3.66 -31.23 -0.14
C ASP A 261 4.56 -31.51 -1.34
N ASN A 262 5.81 -31.93 -1.11
CA ASN A 262 6.94 -32.10 -2.07
C ASN A 262 7.99 -30.96 -2.13
N GLY A 263 7.88 -29.93 -1.31
CA GLY A 263 8.83 -28.81 -1.31
C GLY A 263 8.63 -27.82 -2.46
N LYS A 264 7.49 -27.89 -3.15
CA LYS A 264 7.02 -26.80 -4.01
C LYS A 264 6.45 -25.66 -3.18
N ILE A 265 6.51 -24.49 -3.77
CA ILE A 265 5.97 -23.25 -3.27
C ILE A 265 4.87 -22.82 -4.23
N ARG A 266 3.69 -22.52 -3.71
CA ARG A 266 2.66 -21.76 -4.42
C ARG A 266 2.80 -20.29 -4.04
N LEU A 267 3.15 -19.48 -5.03
CA LEU A 267 3.20 -18.03 -4.92
C LEU A 267 1.93 -17.45 -5.54
N GLU A 268 1.13 -16.78 -4.74
CA GLU A 268 0.00 -15.99 -5.20
C GLU A 268 0.37 -14.51 -5.18
N LEU A 269 0.07 -13.79 -6.26
CA LEU A 269 0.29 -12.34 -6.36
C LEU A 269 -1.05 -11.64 -6.61
N ALA A 270 -1.18 -10.45 -6.06
CA ALA A 270 -2.25 -9.51 -6.33
C ALA A 270 -1.65 -8.10 -6.40
N VAL A 271 -1.31 -7.65 -7.62
CA VAL A 271 -0.72 -6.33 -7.90
C VAL A 271 -1.77 -5.48 -8.58
N SER A 272 -1.96 -4.25 -8.12
CA SER A 272 -3.08 -3.39 -8.53
C SER A 272 -2.61 -2.05 -9.07
N GLY A 273 -2.73 -1.86 -10.38
CA GLY A 273 -2.80 -0.57 -11.07
C GLY A 273 -1.56 0.35 -10.99
N GLU A 274 -0.52 -0.04 -10.26
CA GLU A 274 0.73 0.72 -10.20
C GLU A 274 1.40 0.71 -11.57
N GLU A 275 1.68 1.90 -12.12
CA GLU A 275 2.33 2.07 -13.43
C GLU A 275 1.62 1.33 -14.59
N SER A 276 0.28 1.26 -14.55
CA SER A 276 -0.54 0.49 -15.51
C SER A 276 -0.24 -1.02 -15.53
N VAL A 277 0.12 -1.58 -14.38
CA VAL A 277 0.33 -3.01 -14.19
C VAL A 277 -0.71 -3.61 -13.25
N GLU A 278 -1.40 -4.64 -13.72
CA GLU A 278 -2.35 -5.43 -12.94
C GLU A 278 -2.01 -6.91 -13.10
N LEU A 279 -1.70 -7.60 -12.00
CA LEU A 279 -1.36 -9.02 -12.01
C LEU A 279 -2.12 -9.73 -10.89
N ASN A 280 -2.75 -10.86 -11.20
CA ASN A 280 -3.44 -11.65 -10.18
C ASN A 280 -3.49 -13.15 -10.51
N GLY A 281 -3.22 -13.98 -9.51
CA GLY A 281 -3.27 -15.43 -9.61
C GLY A 281 -2.05 -16.09 -8.98
N ALA A 282 -1.80 -17.34 -9.33
CA ALA A 282 -0.77 -18.17 -8.73
C ALA A 282 0.23 -18.75 -9.75
N VAL A 283 1.46 -18.95 -9.29
CA VAL A 283 2.45 -19.86 -9.91
C VAL A 283 2.95 -20.84 -8.87
N GLU A 284 3.38 -22.02 -9.33
CA GLU A 284 3.97 -23.04 -8.48
C GLU A 284 5.38 -23.39 -8.98
N PHE A 285 6.35 -23.45 -8.07
CA PHE A 285 7.74 -23.76 -8.41
C PHE A 285 8.48 -24.36 -7.21
N SER A 286 9.66 -24.91 -7.44
CA SER A 286 10.56 -25.39 -6.37
C SER A 286 11.82 -24.53 -6.35
N LEU A 287 12.29 -24.19 -5.15
CA LEU A 287 13.59 -23.56 -5.02
C LEU A 287 14.70 -24.62 -5.17
N PRO A 288 15.80 -24.32 -5.88
CA PRO A 288 16.99 -25.18 -5.88
C PRO A 288 17.52 -25.33 -4.45
N GLN A 289 17.88 -26.57 -4.10
CA GLN A 289 18.57 -26.89 -2.85
C GLN A 289 19.96 -26.24 -2.79
#